data_AF-A0A0J1PPF0-F1
#
_entry.id   AF-A0A0J1PPF0-F1
#
_cell.length_a   1.000
_cell.length_b   1.000
_cell.length_c   1.000
_cell.angle_alpha   90.00
_cell.angle_beta   90.00
_cell.angle_gamma   90.00
#
_symmetry.space_group_name_H-M   'P 1'
#
loop_
_entity.id
_entity.type
_entity.pdbx_description
1 polymer ?
#
loop_
_entity_poly.entity_id
_entity_poly.type
_entity_poly.pdbx_seq_one_letter_code
_entity_poly.pdbx_strand_id
1 'polypeptide(L)' 'MKQHIAAIIREYNTPTVTVEVANTDRYDSEQIEIRHVVDGRLAWRAWDYETGFENDLHRELAYYHIPA' A
#
# COMPACT_ATOMS: atom_id res chain seq x y z
N MET A 1 -8.50 -1.11 -6.82
CA MET A 1 -7.31 -1.86 -6.39
C MET A 1 -7.23 -3.15 -7.18
N LYS A 2 -6.14 -3.35 -7.91
CA LYS A 2 -5.84 -4.58 -8.66
C LYS A 2 -5.77 -5.78 -7.72
N GLN A 3 -6.22 -6.94 -8.21
CA GLN A 3 -6.38 -8.14 -7.39
C GLN A 3 -5.06 -8.61 -6.76
N HIS A 4 -3.93 -8.52 -7.48
CA HIS A 4 -2.63 -8.94 -6.95
C HIS A 4 -2.13 -8.03 -5.81
N ILE A 5 -2.27 -6.71 -5.94
CA ILE A 5 -1.93 -5.74 -4.87
C ILE A 5 -2.77 -6.01 -3.63
N ALA A 6 -4.07 -6.26 -3.82
CA ALA A 6 -4.96 -6.61 -2.72
C ALA A 6 -4.62 -7.97 -2.08
N ALA A 7 -3.98 -8.89 -2.81
CA ALA A 7 -3.49 -10.14 -2.24
C ALA A 7 -2.29 -9.90 -1.33
N ILE A 8 -1.30 -9.11 -1.79
CA ILE A 8 -0.13 -8.71 -1.01
C ILE A 8 -0.57 -8.06 0.31
N ILE A 9 -1.48 -7.08 0.27
CA ILE A 9 -1.93 -6.36 1.47
C ILE A 9 -2.57 -7.29 2.50
N ARG A 10 -3.29 -8.33 2.06
CA ARG A 10 -3.96 -9.29 2.97
C ARG A 10 -2.99 -10.20 3.72
N GLU A 11 -1.75 -10.31 3.27
CA GLU A 11 -0.72 -11.08 3.98
C GLU A 11 -0.26 -10.39 5.26
N TYR A 12 -0.54 -9.09 5.42
CA TYR A 12 -0.06 -8.28 6.52
C TYR A 12 -1.22 -7.76 7.39
N ASN A 13 -1.13 -8.05 8.69
CA ASN A 13 -1.96 -7.40 9.71
C ASN A 13 -1.34 -6.05 10.11
N THR A 14 -1.90 -4.94 9.61
CA THR A 14 -1.35 -3.57 9.75
C THR A 14 -2.37 -2.59 10.37
N PRO A 15 -2.86 -2.82 11.61
CA PRO A 15 -4.01 -2.09 12.16
C PRO A 15 -3.77 -0.58 12.42
N THR A 16 -2.53 -0.11 12.31
CA THR A 16 -2.14 1.28 12.54
C THR A 16 -2.12 2.13 11.27
N VAL A 17 -2.27 1.50 10.10
CA VAL A 17 -2.29 2.17 8.79
C VAL A 17 -3.46 1.70 7.93
N THR A 18 -3.91 2.54 7.01
CA THR A 18 -4.80 2.16 5.91
C THR A 18 -4.00 2.08 4.61
N VAL A 19 -4.46 1.24 3.68
CA VAL A 19 -3.88 1.12 2.34
C VAL A 19 -4.98 1.27 1.30
N GLU A 20 -4.86 2.27 0.45
CA GLU A 20 -5.92 2.68 -0.48
C GLU A 20 -5.37 3.05 -1.85
N VAL A 21 -6.24 3.00 -2.87
CA VAL A 21 -5.94 3.60 -4.19
C VAL A 21 -6.25 5.08 -4.10
N ALA A 22 -5.21 5.93 -4.13
CA ALA A 22 -5.36 7.37 -4.07
C ALA A 22 -5.65 8.00 -5.43
N ASN A 23 -5.21 7.36 -6.53
CA ASN A 23 -5.42 7.83 -7.88
C ASN A 23 -5.34 6.69 -8.89
N THR A 24 -5.95 6.87 -10.06
CA THR A 24 -5.82 6.00 -11.22
C THR A 24 -5.51 6.86 -12.44
N ASP A 25 -4.45 6.54 -13.17
CA ASP A 25 -4.07 7.31 -14.36
C ASP A 25 -4.83 6.86 -15.63
N ARG A 26 -4.57 7.55 -16.75
CA ARG A 26 -5.20 7.25 -18.05
C ARG A 26 -4.82 5.88 -18.64
N TYR A 27 -3.84 5.20 -18.06
CA TYR A 27 -3.34 3.89 -18.48
C TYR A 27 -3.78 2.77 -17.53
N ASP A 28 -4.72 3.06 -16.61
CA ASP A 28 -5.19 2.13 -15.58
C ASP A 28 -4.09 1.73 -14.57
N SER A 29 -3.07 2.57 -14.41
CA SER A 29 -2.10 2.44 -13.32
C SER A 29 -2.70 2.97 -12.03
N GLU A 30 -2.48 2.28 -10.92
CA GLU A 30 -2.98 2.68 -9.61
C GLU A 30 -1.86 3.30 -8.76
N GLN A 31 -2.14 4.46 -8.17
CA GLN A 31 -1.30 5.02 -7.11
C GLN A 31 -1.79 4.51 -5.77
N ILE A 32 -0.94 3.78 -5.06
CA ILE A 32 -1.25 3.22 -3.74
C ILE A 32 -0.67 4.13 -2.67
N GLU A 33 -1.48 4.45 -1.65
CA GLU A 33 -1.06 5.19 -0.47
C GLU A 33 -1.20 4.33 0.79
N ILE A 34 -0.20 4.46 1.68
CA ILE A 34 -0.26 3.99 3.05
C ILE A 34 -0.38 5.23 3.96
N ARG A 35 -1.41 5.29 4.80
CA ARG A 35 -1.67 6.41 5.70
C ARG A 35 -1.86 5.96 7.13
N HIS A 36 -1.40 6.75 8.10
CA HIS A 36 -1.65 6.46 9.51
C HIS A 36 -3.13 6.61 9.85
N VAL A 37 -3.70 5.64 10.57
CA VAL A 37 -5.12 5.65 10.99
C VAL A 37 -5.41 6.81 11.95
N VAL A 38 -4.44 7.20 12.78
CA VAL A 38 -4.64 8.16 13.88
C VAL A 38 -4.83 9.60 13.38
N ASP A 39 -4.04 10.02 12.39
CA ASP A 39 -3.98 11.43 11.94
C ASP A 39 -4.11 11.59 10.42
N GLY A 40 -4.27 10.49 9.67
CA GLY A 40 -4.36 10.50 8.21
C GLY A 40 -3.05 10.88 7.51
N ARG A 41 -1.93 10.99 8.25
CA ARG A 41 -0.65 11.39 7.69
C ARG A 41 -0.16 10.36 6.68
N LEU A 42 0.29 10.84 5.53
CA LEU A 42 0.90 10.01 4.50
C LEU A 42 2.19 9.38 5.03
N ALA A 43 2.24 8.06 5.02
CA ALA A 43 3.42 7.28 5.38
C ALA A 43 4.25 6.94 4.13
N TRP A 44 3.58 6.44 3.09
CA TRP A 44 4.22 6.04 1.84
C TRP A 44 3.25 6.14 0.66
N ARG A 45 3.81 6.30 -0.55
CA ARG A 45 3.06 6.31 -1.80
C ARG A 45 3.92 5.92 -2.98
N ALA A 46 3.39 5.11 -3.89
CA ALA A 46 4.01 4.81 -5.17
C ALA A 46 2.96 4.48 -6.23
N TRP A 47 3.33 4.61 -7.50
CA TRP A 47 2.56 4.04 -8.61
C TRP A 47 2.91 2.56 -8.83
N ASP A 48 1.93 1.75 -9.18
CA ASP A 48 2.10 0.32 -9.43
C ASP A 48 2.99 -0.04 -10.64
N TYR A 49 3.24 0.92 -11.55
CA TYR A 49 4.19 0.74 -12.66
C TYR A 49 5.65 1.01 -12.25
N GLU A 50 5.91 1.55 -11.07
CA GLU A 50 7.28 1.88 -10.65
C GLU A 50 8.13 0.63 -10.49
N THR A 51 9.37 0.69 -10.97
CA THR A 51 10.33 -0.41 -10.81
C THR A 51 10.54 -0.70 -9.32
N GLY A 52 10.25 -1.94 -8.91
CA GLY A 52 10.40 -2.37 -7.52
C GLY A 52 9.19 -2.11 -6.64
N PHE A 53 8.08 -1.61 -7.19
CA PHE A 53 6.84 -1.31 -6.46
C PHE A 53 6.43 -2.41 -5.47
N GLU A 54 6.37 -3.67 -5.91
CA GLU A 54 5.91 -4.77 -5.05
C GLU A 54 6.87 -5.01 -3.88
N ASN A 55 8.19 -5.00 -4.13
CA ASN A 55 9.20 -5.17 -3.07
C ASN A 55 9.11 -4.05 -2.03
N ASP A 56 8.89 -2.82 -2.49
CA ASP A 56 8.74 -1.66 -1.64
C ASP A 56 7.44 -1.74 -0.84
N LEU A 57 6.33 -2.12 -1.48
CA LEU A 57 5.06 -2.35 -0.80
C LEU A 57 5.19 -3.41 0.30
N HIS A 58 5.83 -4.55 0.02
CA HIS A 58 6.12 -5.58 1.02
C HIS A 58 6.94 -5.03 2.19
N ARG A 59 7.99 -4.24 1.91
CA ARG A 59 8.85 -3.63 2.94
C ARG A 59 8.06 -2.68 3.83
N GLU A 60 7.26 -1.78 3.25
CA GLU A 60 6.47 -0.82 4.01
C GLU A 60 5.39 -1.51 4.83
N LEU A 61 4.69 -2.51 4.28
CA LEU A 61 3.71 -3.30 5.02
C LEU A 61 4.35 -4.09 6.16
N ALA A 62 5.53 -4.69 5.93
CA ALA A 62 6.27 -5.40 6.97
C ALA A 62 6.68 -4.48 8.13
N TYR A 63 7.01 -3.22 7.87
CA TYR A 63 7.33 -2.24 8.91
C TYR A 63 6.15 -1.96 9.85
N TYR A 64 4.91 -1.96 9.33
CA TYR A 64 3.70 -1.74 10.12
C TYR A 64 3.02 -3.03 10.59
N HIS A 65 3.57 -4.19 10.25
CA HIS A 65 2.96 -5.48 10.56
C HIS A 65 3.10 -5.81 12.05
N ILE A 66 2.00 -6.26 12.64
CA ILE A 66 1.99 -6.80 14.00
C ILE A 66 1.71 -8.31 13.90
N PRO A 67 2.60 -9.17 14.44
CA PRO A 67 2.35 -10.59 14.54
C PRO A 67 1.03 -10.87 15.28
N ALA A 68 0.31 -11.90 14.84
CA ALA A 68 -0.90 -12.36 15.49
C ALA A 68 -0.66 -12.90 16.91
#